data_AF-A0A1L6PIF7-F1
#
_entry.id   AF-A0A1L6PIF7-F1
#
_cell.length_a   1.000
_cell.length_b   1.000
_cell.length_c   1.000
_cell.angle_alpha   90.00
_cell.angle_beta   90.00
_cell.angle_gamma   90.00
#
_symmetry.space_group_name_H-M   'P 1'
#
loop_
_entity.id
_entity.type
_entity.pdbx_description
1 polymer ?
#
loop_
_entity_poly.entity_id
_entity_poly.type
_entity_poly.pdbx_seq_one_letter_code
_entity_poly.pdbx_strand_id
1 'polypeptide(L)'
;MRITVFGATGGVGQEIVGQALAVGHEVTAVVRDPDRLPGPLEAVGPHGVVRLDDDAAVRAAVAGRDAVLSGLGSRGRKANGVAERLTGRIVSAMEAEGVRRLVVVSAVPVGPEPADDPLVDRLMRRAIGAVLAELYADLARMEAVLADSATDWTAVRPPRLTDGPRTGVYRKVVGGTPRSSRTVSRADVAHAMLALIDDPAAVKQGVGIAY
;
A
#
# COMPACT_ATOMS: atom_id res chain seq x y z
N MET A 1 -4.32 -17.60 3.72
CA MET A 1 -5.39 -16.60 3.48
C MET A 1 -5.53 -16.35 1.99
N ARG A 2 -6.71 -15.92 1.56
CA ARG A 2 -7.02 -15.42 0.22
C ARG A 2 -6.82 -13.91 0.19
N ILE A 3 -5.80 -13.46 -0.54
CA ILE A 3 -5.36 -12.07 -0.58
C ILE A 3 -5.50 -11.52 -1.99
N THR A 4 -6.09 -10.33 -2.11
CA THR A 4 -6.09 -9.58 -3.37
C THR A 4 -5.07 -8.46 -3.33
N VAL A 5 -4.23 -8.35 -4.37
CA VAL A 5 -3.16 -7.35 -4.47
C VAL A 5 -3.42 -6.43 -5.65
N PHE A 6 -3.79 -5.18 -5.38
CA PHE A 6 -3.84 -4.12 -6.38
C PHE A 6 -2.46 -3.46 -6.55
N GLY A 7 -2.14 -3.06 -7.77
CA GLY A 7 -0.82 -2.51 -8.08
C GLY A 7 0.28 -3.56 -8.08
N ALA A 8 -0.07 -4.82 -8.36
CA ALA A 8 0.82 -5.97 -8.23
C ALA A 8 2.07 -5.90 -9.13
N THR A 9 2.03 -5.13 -10.23
CA THR A 9 3.20 -4.89 -11.10
C THR A 9 4.14 -3.79 -10.59
N GLY A 10 3.77 -3.05 -9.55
CA GLY A 10 4.63 -2.04 -8.92
C GLY A 10 5.68 -2.69 -8.01
N GLY A 11 6.75 -1.96 -7.68
CA GLY A 11 7.86 -2.55 -6.92
C GLY A 11 7.46 -3.10 -5.54
N VAL A 12 6.56 -2.42 -4.80
CA VAL A 12 6.03 -2.98 -3.54
C VAL A 12 5.02 -4.10 -3.81
N GLY A 13 4.20 -3.98 -4.86
CA GLY A 13 3.22 -5.01 -5.23
C GLY A 13 3.86 -6.35 -5.58
N GLN A 14 4.97 -6.34 -6.31
CA GLN A 14 5.72 -7.55 -6.66
C GLN A 14 6.28 -8.24 -5.41
N GLU A 15 6.80 -7.46 -4.46
CA GLU A 15 7.28 -7.96 -3.17
C GLU A 15 6.14 -8.55 -2.32
N ILE A 16 4.96 -7.90 -2.29
CA ILE A 16 3.78 -8.43 -1.61
C ILE A 16 3.40 -9.79 -2.20
N VAL A 17 3.28 -9.89 -3.53
CA VAL A 17 2.89 -11.13 -4.20
C VAL A 17 3.90 -12.24 -3.93
N GLY A 18 5.19 -11.98 -4.15
CA GLY A 18 6.23 -12.98 -3.96
C GLY A 18 6.30 -13.48 -2.51
N GLN A 19 6.25 -12.57 -1.54
CA GLN A 19 6.30 -12.94 -0.13
C GLN A 19 5.03 -13.64 0.35
N ALA A 20 3.85 -13.23 -0.15
CA ALA A 20 2.59 -13.87 0.20
C ALA A 20 2.50 -15.32 -0.32
N LEU A 21 2.91 -15.53 -1.57
CA LEU A 21 2.99 -16.87 -2.16
C LEU A 21 3.98 -17.76 -1.40
N ALA A 22 5.13 -17.23 -1.00
CA ALA A 22 6.18 -17.97 -0.30
C ALA A 22 5.72 -18.54 1.06
N VAL A 23 4.70 -17.95 1.68
CA VAL A 23 4.11 -18.43 2.95
C VAL A 23 2.75 -19.11 2.76
N GLY A 24 2.38 -19.44 1.51
CA GLY A 24 1.20 -20.25 1.19
C GLY A 24 -0.13 -19.48 1.17
N HIS A 25 -0.12 -18.16 1.01
CA HIS A 25 -1.36 -17.43 0.73
C HIS A 25 -1.84 -17.71 -0.70
N GLU A 26 -3.15 -17.77 -0.89
CA GLU A 26 -3.77 -17.75 -2.21
C GLU A 26 -3.86 -16.29 -2.66
N VAL A 27 -3.17 -15.94 -3.74
CA VAL A 27 -3.05 -14.55 -4.20
C VAL A 27 -3.85 -14.31 -5.47
N THR A 28 -4.67 -13.27 -5.47
CA THR A 28 -5.26 -12.67 -6.67
C THR A 28 -4.55 -11.35 -6.97
N ALA A 29 -3.77 -11.30 -8.04
CA ALA A 29 -3.09 -10.09 -8.49
C ALA A 29 -3.95 -9.32 -9.49
N VAL A 30 -4.26 -8.06 -9.15
CA VAL A 30 -4.98 -7.15 -10.05
C VAL A 30 -3.99 -6.28 -10.81
N VAL A 31 -4.01 -6.41 -12.13
CA VAL A 31 -3.06 -5.78 -13.05
C VAL A 31 -3.79 -5.02 -14.13
N ARG A 32 -3.15 -4.01 -14.73
CA ARG A 32 -3.72 -3.31 -15.91
C ARG A 32 -3.55 -4.12 -17.19
N ASP A 33 -2.41 -4.81 -17.30
CA ASP A 33 -2.03 -5.55 -18.48
C ASP A 33 -1.49 -6.93 -18.06
N PRO A 34 -2.29 -8.00 -18.16
CA PRO A 34 -1.91 -9.38 -17.84
C PRO A 34 -0.93 -9.98 -18.85
N ASP A 35 -0.70 -9.36 -20.01
CA ASP A 35 0.24 -9.89 -21.01
C ASP A 35 1.69 -9.50 -20.68
N ARG A 36 1.90 -8.69 -19.63
CA ARG A 36 3.21 -8.17 -19.20
C ARG A 36 3.42 -8.35 -17.70
N LEU A 37 3.43 -9.61 -17.27
CA LEU A 37 3.66 -9.97 -15.88
C LEU A 37 5.17 -10.10 -15.59
N PRO A 38 5.69 -9.47 -14.52
CA PRO A 38 7.04 -9.75 -14.02
C PRO A 38 7.07 -11.10 -13.27
N GLY A 39 8.27 -11.70 -13.12
CA GLY A 39 8.47 -13.05 -12.60
C GLY A 39 7.61 -13.47 -11.39
N PRO A 40 7.53 -12.70 -10.28
CA PRO A 40 6.70 -13.09 -9.12
C PRO A 40 5.21 -13.28 -9.44
N LEU A 41 4.72 -12.60 -10.48
CA LEU A 41 3.33 -12.70 -10.94
C LEU A 41 3.08 -13.91 -11.85
N GLU A 42 4.12 -14.48 -12.47
CA GLU A 42 3.97 -15.72 -13.23
C GLU A 42 3.58 -16.89 -12.31
N ALA A 43 4.10 -16.91 -11.08
CA ALA A 43 3.80 -17.93 -10.07
C ALA A 43 2.36 -17.88 -9.55
N VAL A 44 1.63 -16.78 -9.76
CA VAL A 44 0.20 -16.67 -9.43
C VAL A 44 -0.65 -17.52 -10.39
N GLY A 45 -0.17 -17.73 -11.62
CA GLY A 45 -0.91 -18.41 -12.68
C GLY A 45 -2.08 -17.58 -13.25
N PRO A 46 -2.67 -18.01 -14.37
CA PRO A 46 -3.65 -17.22 -15.12
C PRO A 46 -4.95 -16.97 -14.34
N HIS A 47 -5.37 -17.90 -13.49
CA HIS A 47 -6.61 -17.78 -12.72
C HIS A 47 -6.50 -16.82 -11.54
N GLY A 48 -5.27 -16.51 -11.10
CA GLY A 48 -5.05 -15.53 -10.04
C GLY A 48 -4.74 -14.14 -10.57
N VAL A 49 -4.76 -13.91 -11.89
CA VAL A 49 -4.49 -12.59 -12.47
C VAL A 49 -5.79 -12.01 -13.03
N VAL A 50 -6.17 -10.84 -12.52
CA VAL A 50 -7.38 -10.11 -12.94
C VAL A 50 -6.98 -8.81 -13.61
N ARG A 51 -7.53 -8.55 -14.81
CA ARG A 51 -7.35 -7.28 -15.50
C ARG A 51 -8.20 -6.21 -14.82
N LEU A 52 -7.65 -5.01 -14.66
CA LEU A 52 -8.37 -3.83 -14.19
C LEU A 52 -9.08 -3.17 -15.37
N ASP A 53 -10.27 -3.65 -15.70
CA ASP A 53 -11.10 -3.22 -16.83
C ASP A 53 -12.32 -2.39 -16.37
N ASP A 54 -13.01 -2.77 -15.29
CA ASP A 54 -14.15 -2.01 -14.74
C ASP A 54 -14.46 -2.32 -13.25
N ASP A 55 -15.62 -1.87 -12.76
CA ASP A 55 -16.06 -2.08 -11.37
C ASP A 55 -16.48 -3.53 -11.10
N ALA A 56 -16.97 -4.25 -12.11
CA ALA A 56 -17.35 -5.65 -11.95
C ALA A 56 -16.13 -6.54 -11.71
N ALA A 57 -15.02 -6.29 -12.41
CA ALA A 57 -13.78 -7.02 -12.16
C ALA A 57 -13.14 -6.65 -10.82
N VAL A 58 -13.23 -5.39 -10.38
CA VAL A 58 -12.77 -5.00 -9.03
C VAL A 58 -13.59 -5.74 -7.97
N ARG A 59 -14.92 -5.84 -8.13
CA ARG A 59 -15.78 -6.63 -7.24
C ARG A 59 -15.43 -8.12 -7.24
N ALA A 60 -15.29 -8.72 -8.42
CA ALA A 60 -14.91 -10.12 -8.54
C ALA A 60 -13.53 -10.41 -7.91
N ALA A 61 -12.59 -9.46 -8.02
CA ALA A 61 -11.27 -9.58 -7.42
C ALA A 61 -11.30 -9.52 -5.89
N VAL A 62 -12.24 -8.80 -5.27
CA VAL A 62 -12.35 -8.70 -3.80
C VAL A 62 -13.31 -9.72 -3.20
N ALA A 63 -14.27 -10.25 -3.97
CA ALA A 63 -15.28 -11.18 -3.49
C ALA A 63 -14.68 -12.40 -2.75
N GLY A 64 -15.17 -12.64 -1.53
CA GLY A 64 -14.76 -13.79 -0.70
C GLY A 64 -13.30 -13.78 -0.26
N ARG A 65 -12.60 -12.62 -0.32
CA ARG A 65 -11.20 -12.51 0.10
C ARG A 65 -11.09 -12.18 1.58
N ASP A 66 -10.01 -12.63 2.20
CA ASP A 66 -9.76 -12.41 3.63
C ASP A 66 -9.12 -11.03 3.86
N ALA A 67 -8.29 -10.56 2.91
CA ALA A 67 -7.67 -9.24 2.94
C ALA A 67 -7.38 -8.69 1.53
N VAL A 68 -7.39 -7.36 1.42
CA VAL A 68 -6.99 -6.61 0.22
C VAL A 68 -5.76 -5.77 0.53
N LEU A 69 -4.74 -5.86 -0.33
CA LEU A 69 -3.52 -5.08 -0.24
C LEU A 69 -3.40 -4.19 -1.48
N SER A 70 -2.99 -2.94 -1.28
CA SER A 70 -2.84 -1.97 -2.38
C SER A 70 -1.45 -1.34 -2.35
N GLY A 71 -0.63 -1.73 -3.33
CA GLY A 71 0.61 -1.04 -3.69
C GLY A 71 0.40 0.03 -4.78
N LEU A 72 -0.83 0.52 -4.95
CA LEU A 72 -1.16 1.53 -5.96
C LEU A 72 -0.49 2.87 -5.61
N GLY A 73 0.01 3.53 -6.64
CA GLY A 73 0.63 4.85 -6.51
C GLY A 73 1.04 5.39 -7.88
N SER A 74 1.29 6.69 -7.96
CA SER A 74 1.81 7.28 -9.19
C SER A 74 3.25 6.83 -9.44
N ARG A 75 3.57 6.46 -10.68
CA ARG A 75 4.95 6.20 -11.14
C ARG A 75 5.73 7.50 -11.41
N GLY A 76 5.21 8.66 -11.03
CA GLY A 76 5.86 9.96 -11.22
C GLY A 76 5.33 11.04 -10.28
N ARG A 77 5.79 12.29 -10.50
CA ARG A 77 5.44 13.45 -9.65
C ARG A 77 3.97 13.85 -9.75
N LYS A 78 3.37 13.66 -10.93
CA LYS A 78 1.95 13.93 -11.17
C LYS A 78 1.12 12.76 -10.67
N ALA A 79 0.29 13.01 -9.66
CA ALA A 79 -0.58 12.00 -9.08
C ALA A 79 -1.80 11.73 -9.97
N ASN A 80 -2.31 12.78 -10.62
CA ASN A 80 -3.53 12.79 -11.40
C ASN A 80 -4.73 12.18 -10.67
N GLY A 81 -4.79 12.21 -9.34
CA GLY A 81 -5.91 11.66 -8.54
C GLY A 81 -5.99 10.13 -8.53
N VAL A 82 -4.92 9.42 -8.91
CA VAL A 82 -4.96 7.97 -9.12
C VAL A 82 -5.13 7.23 -7.80
N ALA A 83 -4.46 7.66 -6.73
CA ALA A 83 -4.53 6.97 -5.45
C ALA A 83 -5.92 7.08 -4.83
N GLU A 84 -6.47 8.29 -4.78
CA GLU A 84 -7.82 8.56 -4.28
C GLU A 84 -8.88 7.77 -5.06
N ARG A 85 -8.93 7.93 -6.40
CA ARG A 85 -9.97 7.30 -7.22
C ARG A 85 -9.94 5.78 -7.17
N LEU A 86 -8.75 5.17 -7.29
CA LEU A 86 -8.66 3.72 -7.31
C LEU A 86 -8.94 3.13 -5.92
N THR A 87 -8.52 3.80 -4.85
CA THR A 87 -8.84 3.37 -3.49
C THR A 87 -10.34 3.49 -3.20
N GLY A 88 -10.99 4.55 -3.65
CA GLY A 88 -12.46 4.68 -3.57
C GLY A 88 -13.18 3.51 -4.24
N ARG A 89 -12.75 3.12 -5.46
CA ARG A 89 -13.31 1.95 -6.16
C ARG A 89 -13.10 0.64 -5.40
N ILE A 90 -11.92 0.45 -4.80
CA ILE A 90 -11.63 -0.73 -3.97
C ILE A 90 -12.52 -0.75 -2.74
N VAL A 91 -12.66 0.37 -2.03
CA VAL A 91 -13.50 0.50 -0.83
C VAL A 91 -14.96 0.18 -1.17
N SER A 92 -15.52 0.78 -2.23
CA SER A 92 -16.91 0.50 -2.64
C SER A 92 -17.13 -0.97 -3.01
N ALA A 93 -16.16 -1.61 -3.68
CA ALA A 93 -16.24 -3.02 -4.00
C ALA A 93 -16.15 -3.89 -2.73
N MET A 94 -15.26 -3.57 -1.81
CA MET A 94 -15.12 -4.26 -0.54
C MET A 94 -16.39 -4.18 0.30
N GLU A 95 -17.02 -3.00 0.38
CA GLU A 95 -18.29 -2.80 1.06
C GLU A 95 -19.42 -3.62 0.42
N ALA A 96 -19.50 -3.67 -0.91
CA ALA A 96 -20.49 -4.46 -1.63
C ALA A 96 -20.33 -5.98 -1.42
N GLU A 97 -19.10 -6.46 -1.25
CA GLU A 97 -18.78 -7.88 -1.05
C GLU A 97 -18.60 -8.26 0.43
N GLY A 98 -18.79 -7.33 1.37
CA GLY A 98 -18.65 -7.58 2.81
C GLY A 98 -17.22 -7.87 3.28
N VAL A 99 -16.20 -7.53 2.48
CA VAL A 99 -14.79 -7.68 2.86
C VAL A 99 -14.33 -6.45 3.62
N ARG A 100 -13.66 -6.64 4.76
CA ARG A 100 -13.31 -5.51 5.64
C ARG A 100 -11.84 -5.16 5.70
N ARG A 101 -10.91 -6.09 5.48
CA ARG A 101 -9.49 -5.82 5.75
C ARG A 101 -8.77 -5.21 4.54
N LEU A 102 -8.30 -3.97 4.68
CA LEU A 102 -7.55 -3.24 3.64
C LEU A 102 -6.21 -2.72 4.16
N VAL A 103 -5.10 -3.01 3.47
CA VAL A 103 -3.79 -2.40 3.77
C VAL A 103 -3.27 -1.69 2.53
N VAL A 104 -3.01 -0.38 2.64
CA VAL A 104 -2.56 0.44 1.49
C VAL A 104 -1.19 1.05 1.74
N VAL A 105 -0.46 1.33 0.67
CA VAL A 105 0.74 2.18 0.70
C VAL A 105 0.31 3.65 0.62
N SER A 106 0.81 4.44 1.56
CA SER A 106 0.77 5.91 1.58
C SER A 106 2.21 6.43 1.62
N ALA A 107 2.47 7.53 2.32
CA ALA A 107 3.81 8.09 2.48
C ALA A 107 3.95 8.81 3.82
N VAL A 108 5.18 8.84 4.35
CA VAL A 108 5.47 9.54 5.62
C VAL A 108 4.89 10.96 5.68
N PRO A 109 5.01 11.83 4.65
CA PRO A 109 4.55 13.22 4.75
C PRO A 109 3.04 13.40 4.90
N VAL A 110 2.24 12.35 4.75
CA VAL A 110 0.79 12.38 5.00
C VAL A 110 0.48 12.21 6.50
N GLY A 111 1.39 11.58 7.25
CA GLY A 111 1.25 11.39 8.69
C GLY A 111 1.73 12.57 9.52
N PRO A 112 1.49 12.54 10.85
CA PRO A 112 2.01 13.55 11.75
C PRO A 112 3.54 13.55 11.75
N GLU A 113 4.11 14.75 11.80
CA GLU A 113 5.56 14.94 11.89
C GLU A 113 6.04 14.61 13.32
N PRO A 114 7.13 13.84 13.48
CA PRO A 114 7.72 13.62 14.80
C PRO A 114 8.21 14.94 15.41
N ALA A 115 7.79 15.24 16.64
CA ALA A 115 8.13 16.50 17.31
C ALA A 115 9.65 16.71 17.50
N ASP A 116 10.39 15.61 17.60
CA ASP A 116 11.82 15.57 17.86
C ASP A 116 12.68 15.28 16.62
N ASP A 117 12.11 15.41 15.41
CA ASP A 117 12.87 15.30 14.15
C ASP A 117 13.96 16.39 14.08
N PRO A 118 15.22 16.04 13.71
CA PRO A 118 16.28 17.02 13.50
C PRO A 118 15.92 18.09 12.46
N LEU A 119 16.39 19.33 12.63
CA LEU A 119 16.08 20.44 11.73
C LEU A 119 16.38 20.13 10.25
N VAL A 120 17.48 19.41 10.00
CA VAL A 120 17.86 18.99 8.65
C VAL A 120 16.83 18.05 8.03
N ASP A 121 16.31 17.09 8.79
CA ASP A 121 15.30 16.14 8.30
C ASP A 121 13.97 16.87 8.02
N ARG A 122 13.59 17.83 8.88
CA ARG A 122 12.41 18.68 8.67
C ARG A 122 12.52 19.55 7.42
N LEU A 123 13.69 20.16 7.19
CA LEU A 123 13.93 20.99 6.01
C LEU A 123 13.90 20.15 4.72
N MET A 124 14.54 18.97 4.75
CA MET A 124 14.50 18.02 3.64
C MET A 124 13.08 17.55 3.34
N ARG A 125 12.29 17.24 4.38
CA ARG A 125 10.87 16.87 4.24
C ARG A 125 10.08 17.99 3.57
N ARG A 126 10.26 19.24 3.97
CA ARG A 126 9.58 20.40 3.35
C ARG A 126 9.98 20.59 1.89
N ALA A 127 11.27 20.48 1.57
CA ALA A 127 11.77 20.62 0.21
C ALA A 127 11.20 19.52 -0.72
N ILE A 128 11.24 18.27 -0.28
CA ILE A 128 10.64 17.14 -1.02
C ILE A 128 9.12 17.29 -1.09
N GLY A 129 8.50 17.75 -0.01
CA GLY A 129 7.07 18.08 0.10
C GLY A 129 6.61 19.03 -0.99
N ALA A 130 7.35 20.11 -1.24
CA ALA A 130 7.04 21.05 -2.31
C ALA A 130 7.15 20.43 -3.71
N VAL A 131 8.16 19.58 -3.94
CA VAL A 131 8.36 18.92 -5.25
C VAL A 131 7.32 17.84 -5.54
N LEU A 132 6.79 17.20 -4.49
CA LEU A 132 5.83 16.09 -4.56
C LEU A 132 4.46 16.47 -4.00
N ALA A 133 4.13 17.76 -3.95
CA ALA A 133 2.92 18.27 -3.30
C ALA A 133 1.64 17.64 -3.87
N GLU A 134 1.54 17.51 -5.19
CA GLU A 134 0.39 16.87 -5.85
C GLU A 134 0.24 15.40 -5.46
N LEU A 135 1.35 14.66 -5.36
CA LEU A 135 1.37 13.26 -4.93
C LEU A 135 0.91 13.13 -3.48
N TYR A 136 1.46 13.94 -2.57
CA TYR A 136 1.07 13.88 -1.17
C TYR A 136 -0.35 14.36 -0.92
N ALA A 137 -0.84 15.34 -1.68
CA ALA A 137 -2.24 15.74 -1.65
C ALA A 137 -3.18 14.62 -2.12
N ASP A 138 -2.79 13.85 -3.13
CA ASP A 138 -3.56 12.67 -3.59
C ASP A 138 -3.59 11.55 -2.55
N LEU A 139 -2.46 11.26 -1.91
CA LEU A 139 -2.40 10.29 -0.81
C LEU A 139 -3.18 10.76 0.42
N ALA A 140 -3.19 12.06 0.72
CA ALA A 140 -4.00 12.62 1.81
C ALA A 140 -5.50 12.47 1.53
N ARG A 141 -5.95 12.74 0.30
CA ARG A 141 -7.35 12.48 -0.10
C ARG A 141 -7.69 11.00 -0.07
N MET A 142 -6.78 10.13 -0.51
CA MET A 142 -6.92 8.68 -0.36
C MET A 142 -7.11 8.27 1.11
N GLU A 143 -6.29 8.78 2.03
CA GLU A 143 -6.45 8.48 3.46
C GLU A 143 -7.75 9.05 4.06
N ALA A 144 -8.26 10.17 3.54
CA ALA A 144 -9.58 10.69 3.93
C ALA A 144 -10.71 9.74 3.50
N VAL A 145 -10.67 9.22 2.26
CA VAL A 145 -11.62 8.20 1.79
C VAL A 145 -11.60 6.95 2.69
N LEU A 146 -10.42 6.53 3.14
CA LEU A 146 -10.30 5.42 4.08
C LEU A 146 -10.95 5.75 5.42
N ALA A 147 -10.63 6.91 5.99
CA ALA A 147 -11.15 7.36 7.28
C ALA A 147 -12.69 7.41 7.33
N ASP A 148 -13.32 7.81 6.23
CA ASP A 148 -14.78 7.89 6.10
C ASP A 148 -15.45 6.53 5.82
N SER A 149 -14.69 5.48 5.54
CA SER A 149 -15.21 4.15 5.19
C SER A 149 -15.47 3.24 6.39
N ALA A 150 -16.29 2.21 6.19
CA ALA A 150 -16.51 1.15 7.18
C ALA A 150 -15.36 0.12 7.24
N THR A 151 -14.40 0.21 6.32
CA THR A 151 -13.30 -0.75 6.14
C THR A 151 -12.37 -0.77 7.36
N ASP A 152 -11.88 -1.96 7.73
CA ASP A 152 -10.79 -2.17 8.70
C ASP A 152 -9.45 -1.88 8.00
N TRP A 153 -9.17 -0.59 7.75
CA TRP A 153 -8.06 -0.14 6.93
C TRP A 153 -6.75 0.08 7.72
N THR A 154 -5.61 -0.01 7.05
CA THR A 154 -4.29 0.44 7.55
C THR A 154 -3.54 1.15 6.43
N ALA A 155 -3.07 2.37 6.68
CA ALA A 155 -2.26 3.13 5.72
C ALA A 155 -0.77 3.05 6.11
N VAL A 156 0.02 2.24 5.39
CA VAL A 156 1.46 2.11 5.63
C VAL A 156 2.18 3.31 5.02
N ARG A 157 2.92 4.06 5.83
CA ARG A 157 3.56 5.33 5.45
C ARG A 157 5.09 5.17 5.40
N PRO A 158 5.67 4.65 4.31
CA PRO A 158 7.12 4.57 4.13
C PRO A 158 7.72 5.91 3.71
N PRO A 159 9.02 6.16 3.99
CA PRO A 159 9.79 7.25 3.41
C PRO A 159 10.26 6.85 2.00
N ARG A 160 11.43 7.35 1.55
CA ARG A 160 11.97 7.01 0.25
C ARG A 160 12.21 5.50 0.12
N LEU A 161 11.58 4.89 -0.89
CA LEU A 161 11.72 3.48 -1.18
C LEU A 161 13.07 3.16 -1.85
N THR A 162 13.62 2.01 -1.49
CA THR A 162 14.86 1.44 -2.05
C THR A 162 14.64 -0.01 -2.48
N ASP A 163 15.56 -0.56 -3.26
CA ASP A 163 15.52 -1.95 -3.77
C ASP A 163 16.43 -2.88 -2.95
N GLY A 164 16.59 -2.60 -1.66
CA GLY A 164 17.30 -3.48 -0.72
C GLY A 164 16.52 -4.77 -0.42
N PRO A 165 17.16 -5.78 0.19
CA PRO A 165 16.50 -7.04 0.54
C PRO A 165 15.45 -6.86 1.64
N ARG A 166 14.63 -7.89 1.83
CA ARG A 166 13.79 -8.05 3.04
C ARG A 166 14.70 -8.34 4.22
N THR A 167 14.72 -7.45 5.21
CA THR A 167 15.46 -7.64 6.46
C THR A 167 14.55 -8.02 7.61
N GLY A 168 13.29 -7.58 7.59
CA GLY A 168 12.38 -7.66 8.74
C GLY A 168 12.79 -6.74 9.90
N VAL A 169 13.81 -5.90 9.73
CA VAL A 169 14.38 -5.04 10.77
C VAL A 169 14.17 -3.58 10.39
N TYR A 170 13.10 -3.00 10.90
CA TYR A 170 12.74 -1.59 10.72
C TYR A 170 11.95 -1.11 11.94
N ARG A 171 11.95 0.20 12.15
CA ARG A 171 11.14 0.84 13.18
C ARG A 171 9.72 1.01 12.67
N LYS A 172 8.75 0.77 13.55
CA LYS A 172 7.30 0.89 13.29
C LYS A 172 6.68 1.84 14.31
N VAL A 173 5.86 2.79 13.85
CA VAL A 173 5.06 3.67 14.73
C VAL A 173 3.61 3.64 14.25
N VAL A 174 2.72 3.13 15.09
CA VAL A 174 1.27 3.16 14.85
C VAL A 174 0.73 4.54 15.18
N GLY A 175 -0.13 5.08 14.31
CA GLY A 175 -0.67 6.44 14.42
C GLY A 175 0.32 7.55 14.07
N GLY A 176 1.56 7.21 13.68
CA GLY A 176 2.63 8.18 13.52
C GLY A 176 3.76 7.75 12.59
N THR A 177 4.93 8.35 12.79
CA THR A 177 6.10 8.18 11.94
C THR A 177 7.34 7.95 12.81
N PRO A 178 8.23 7.00 12.46
CA PRO A 178 9.53 6.89 13.11
C PRO A 178 10.37 8.16 12.91
N ARG A 179 11.05 8.63 13.95
CA ARG A 179 12.01 9.76 13.85
C ARG A 179 13.04 9.53 12.74
N SER A 180 13.46 10.58 12.02
CA SER A 180 14.50 10.49 10.98
C SER A 180 14.20 9.43 9.90
N SER A 181 12.93 9.32 9.51
CA SER A 181 12.47 8.40 8.45
C SER A 181 13.01 8.81 7.08
N ARG A 182 14.16 8.26 6.69
CA ARG A 182 14.80 8.59 5.40
C ARG A 182 14.53 7.55 4.32
N THR A 183 14.64 6.26 4.65
CA THR A 183 14.54 5.16 3.68
C THR A 183 13.98 3.88 4.28
N VAL A 184 13.42 3.04 3.41
CA VAL A 184 13.06 1.64 3.69
C VAL A 184 13.09 0.86 2.37
N SER A 185 13.35 -0.46 2.37
CA SER A 185 13.26 -1.27 1.15
C SER A 185 11.80 -1.58 0.81
N ARG A 186 11.50 -1.74 -0.48
CA ARG A 186 10.18 -2.21 -0.94
C ARG A 186 9.84 -3.58 -0.36
N ALA A 187 10.86 -4.42 -0.21
CA ALA A 187 10.73 -5.75 0.39
C ALA A 187 10.31 -5.68 1.88
N ASP A 188 10.85 -4.74 2.66
CA ASP A 188 10.43 -4.53 4.06
C ASP A 188 9.08 -3.82 4.18
N VAL A 189 8.70 -2.96 3.22
CA VAL A 189 7.32 -2.44 3.15
C VAL A 189 6.33 -3.56 2.93
N ALA A 190 6.59 -4.48 1.99
CA ALA A 190 5.74 -5.63 1.75
C ALA A 190 5.66 -6.56 2.98
N HIS A 191 6.80 -6.83 3.62
CA HIS A 191 6.85 -7.59 4.86
C HIS A 191 5.99 -6.95 5.96
N ALA A 192 6.10 -5.63 6.15
CA ALA A 192 5.27 -4.89 7.10
C ALA A 192 3.79 -4.97 6.75
N MET A 193 3.42 -4.77 5.48
CA MET A 193 2.02 -4.82 5.04
C MET A 193 1.38 -6.18 5.30
N LEU A 194 2.10 -7.28 5.01
CA LEU A 194 1.62 -8.64 5.28
C LEU A 194 1.48 -8.89 6.79
N ALA A 195 2.47 -8.51 7.59
CA ALA A 195 2.39 -8.65 9.05
C ALA A 195 1.28 -7.81 9.68
N LEU A 196 0.93 -6.67 9.09
CA LEU A 196 -0.14 -5.79 9.58
C LEU A 196 -1.53 -6.34 9.32
N ILE A 197 -1.72 -7.31 8.41
CA ILE A 197 -3.05 -7.89 8.10
C ILE A 197 -3.75 -8.34 9.39
N ASP A 198 -3.02 -9.00 10.29
CA ASP A 198 -3.56 -9.57 11.52
C ASP A 198 -3.27 -8.72 12.77
N ASP A 199 -2.75 -7.49 12.62
CA ASP A 199 -2.42 -6.60 13.74
C ASP A 199 -3.62 -5.71 14.12
N PRO A 200 -4.35 -6.00 15.22
CA PRO A 200 -5.53 -5.22 15.60
C PRO A 200 -5.18 -3.78 16.00
N ALA A 201 -3.95 -3.53 16.46
CA ALA A 201 -3.53 -2.17 16.80
C ALA A 201 -3.36 -1.28 15.56
N ALA A 202 -3.23 -1.88 14.37
CA ALA A 202 -3.07 -1.16 13.11
C ALA A 202 -4.40 -0.83 12.41
N VAL A 203 -5.53 -1.31 12.94
CA VAL A 203 -6.85 -1.07 12.34
C VAL A 203 -7.26 0.38 12.52
N LYS A 204 -7.68 1.02 11.41
CA LYS A 204 -7.99 2.45 11.28
C LYS A 204 -6.83 3.35 11.71
N GLN A 205 -5.61 2.93 11.39
CA GLN A 205 -4.39 3.66 11.70
C GLN A 205 -3.52 3.88 10.46
N GLY A 206 -2.84 5.02 10.44
CA GLY A 206 -1.64 5.19 9.63
C GLY A 206 -0.43 4.63 10.38
N VAL A 207 0.42 3.86 9.72
CA VAL A 207 1.57 3.18 10.33
C VAL A 207 2.85 3.57 9.60
N GLY A 208 3.68 4.38 10.23
CA GLY A 208 4.98 4.76 9.68
C GLY A 208 6.00 3.65 9.86
N ILE A 209 6.81 3.42 8.82
CA ILE A 209 7.91 2.45 8.83
C ILE A 209 9.17 3.04 8.21
N ALA A 210 10.32 2.83 8.83
CA ALA A 210 11.62 3.27 8.32
C ALA A 210 12.76 2.51 9.02
N TYR A 211 13.95 2.50 8.43
CA TYR A 211 15.17 2.09 9.14
C TYR A 211 15.51 3.07 10.25
#